data_AF-G9KRB7-F1
#
_entry.id   AF-G9KRB7-F1
#
_cell.length_a   1.000
_cell.length_b   1.000
_cell.length_c   1.000
_cell.angle_alpha   90.00
_cell.angle_beta   90.00
_cell.angle_gamma   90.00
#
_symmetry.space_group_name_H-M   'P 1'
#
loop_
_entity.id
_entity.type
_entity.pdbx_description
1 polymer ?
#
loop_
_entity_poly.entity_id
_entity_poly.type
_entity_poly.pdbx_seq_one_letter_code
_entity_poly.pdbx_strand_id
1 'polypeptide(L)' 'MRLLASVLLALCAVGHAEEGARLLASKSLLNRYAVEGRDLTLQYNIYNVGSSAALDVELSDDSFPPEDFGIVSGMLNVK' A
#
# COMPACT_ATOMS: atom_id res chain seq x y z
N MET A 1 30.81 3.46 30.43
CA MET A 1 30.27 2.12 30.06
C MET A 1 28.74 2.01 30.18
N ARG A 2 28.09 2.46 31.26
CA ARG A 2 26.63 2.28 31.45
C ARG A 2 25.77 3.00 30.39
N LEU A 3 26.13 4.24 30.02
CA LEU A 3 25.41 5.03 29.00
C LEU A 3 25.57 4.46 27.57
N LEU A 4 26.76 3.95 27.25
CA LEU A 4 27.02 3.28 25.98
C LEU A 4 26.21 1.97 25.86
N ALA A 5 26.11 1.21 26.94
CA ALA A 5 25.30 -0.01 26.97
C ALA A 5 23.81 0.29 26.79
N SER A 6 23.29 1.36 27.40
CA SER A 6 21.89 1.75 27.23
C SER A 6 21.58 2.30 25.83
N VAL A 7 22.52 3.03 25.21
CA VAL A 7 22.38 3.48 23.82
C VAL A 7 22.40 2.30 22.85
N LEU A 8 23.32 1.34 23.04
CA LEU A 8 23.40 0.13 22.21
C LEU A 8 22.14 -0.74 22.34
N LEU A 9 21.60 -0.88 23.56
CA LEU A 9 20.38 -1.64 23.80
C LEU A 9 19.15 -1.00 23.15
N ALA A 10 19.06 0.33 23.18
CA ALA A 10 17.99 1.08 22.49
C ALA A 10 18.07 0.90 20.98
N LEU A 11 19.27 0.92 20.40
CA LEU A 11 19.50 0.65 18.97
C LEU A 11 19.10 -0.77 18.57
N CYS A 12 19.43 -1.78 19.38
CA CYS A 12 19.00 -3.16 19.14
C CYS A 12 17.48 -3.35 19.24
N ALA A 13 16.82 -2.66 20.16
CA ALA A 13 15.36 -2.71 20.31
C ALA A 13 14.62 -2.10 19.11
N VAL A 14 15.17 -1.05 18.49
CA VAL A 14 14.62 -0.43 17.28
C VAL A 14 14.87 -1.29 16.03
N GLY A 15 15.91 -2.13 16.05
CA GLY A 15 16.26 -3.03 14.94
C GLY A 15 15.45 -4.32 14.85
N HIS A 16 14.57 -4.62 15.83
CA HIS A 16 13.63 -5.72 15.72
C HIS A 16 12.56 -5.35 14.67
N ALA A 17 12.89 -5.61 13.40
CA ALA A 17 11.89 -5.66 12.34
C ALA A 17 10.90 -6.78 12.67
N GLU A 18 9.60 -6.48 12.65
CA GLU A 18 8.59 -7.51 12.85
C GLU A 18 8.75 -8.59 11.77
N GLU A 19 8.92 -9.84 12.20
CA GLU A 19 8.96 -10.98 11.30
C GLU A 19 7.56 -11.24 10.74
N GLY A 20 7.45 -11.39 9.42
CA GLY A 20 6.19 -11.68 8.75
C GLY A 20 5.99 -10.91 7.45
N ALA A 21 4.85 -11.15 6.82
CA ALA A 21 4.45 -10.49 5.59
C ALA A 21 3.96 -9.08 5.90
N ARG A 22 4.34 -8.11 5.08
CA ARG A 22 3.94 -6.72 5.26
C ARG A 22 3.70 -6.09 3.91
N LEU A 23 2.51 -5.57 3.70
CA LEU A 23 2.18 -4.90 2.45
C LEU A 23 2.42 -3.41 2.57
N LEU A 24 3.14 -2.86 1.61
CA LEU A 24 3.19 -1.44 1.32
C LEU A 24 2.31 -1.21 0.10
N ALA A 25 1.23 -0.45 0.28
CA ALA A 25 0.31 -0.11 -0.79
C ALA A 25 0.36 1.39 -1.06
N SER A 26 0.24 1.77 -2.34
CA SER A 26 0.10 3.16 -2.77
C SER A 26 -0.98 3.27 -3.84
N LYS A 27 -1.78 4.32 -3.77
CA LYS A 27 -2.76 4.72 -4.79
C LYS A 27 -2.32 6.05 -5.39
N SER A 28 -2.27 6.14 -6.70
CA SER A 28 -1.86 7.37 -7.41
C SER A 28 -2.80 7.67 -8.57
N LEU A 29 -3.20 8.94 -8.68
CA LEU A 29 -3.95 9.43 -9.83
C LEU A 29 -2.97 9.74 -10.97
N LEU A 30 -3.15 9.10 -12.13
CA LEU A 30 -2.26 9.34 -13.28
C LEU A 30 -2.67 10.58 -14.09
N ASN A 31 -3.94 10.95 -14.04
CA ASN A 31 -4.43 12.17 -14.66
C ASN A 31 -3.95 13.40 -13.87
N ARG A 32 -3.46 14.42 -14.58
CA ARG A 32 -3.11 15.71 -13.94
C ARG A 32 -4.35 16.51 -13.52
N TYR A 33 -5.46 16.33 -14.22
CA TYR A 33 -6.72 17.00 -13.96
C TYR A 33 -7.86 16.00 -14.09
N ALA A 34 -8.80 16.05 -13.15
CA ALA A 34 -10.08 15.36 -13.27
C ALA A 34 -11.03 16.25 -14.08
N VAL A 35 -11.60 15.70 -15.16
CA VAL A 35 -12.55 16.40 -16.03
C VAL A 35 -13.77 15.52 -16.18
N GLU A 36 -14.94 16.11 -16.00
CA GLU A 36 -16.21 15.41 -16.19
C GLU A 36 -16.31 14.82 -17.60
N GLY A 37 -16.85 13.60 -17.70
CA GLY A 37 -17.00 12.89 -18.98
C GLY A 37 -15.68 12.40 -19.58
N ARG A 38 -14.58 12.41 -18.82
CA ARG A 38 -13.28 11.85 -19.23
C ARG A 38 -12.83 10.76 -18.27
N ASP A 39 -12.02 9.85 -18.80
CA ASP A 39 -11.48 8.74 -18.04
C ASP A 39 -10.56 9.23 -16.92
N LEU A 40 -10.76 8.65 -15.74
CA LEU A 40 -9.90 8.82 -14.57
C LEU A 40 -9.10 7.54 -14.34
N THR A 41 -7.79 7.63 -14.52
CA THR A 41 -6.86 6.51 -14.41
C THR A 41 -6.14 6.53 -13.07
N LEU A 42 -6.17 5.37 -12.41
CA LEU A 42 -5.51 5.14 -11.12
C LEU A 42 -4.45 4.06 -11.29
N GLN A 43 -3.37 4.22 -10.53
CA GLN A 43 -2.35 3.20 -10.36
C GLN A 43 -2.34 2.76 -8.90
N TYR A 44 -2.55 1.47 -8.70
CA TYR A 44 -2.34 0.79 -7.43
C TYR A 44 -1.01 0.06 -7.49
N ASN A 45 -0.15 0.29 -6.51
CA ASN A 45 1.07 -0.51 -6.34
C ASN A 45 0.99 -1.19 -4.99
N ILE A 46 1.19 -2.49 -4.95
CA ILE A 46 1.20 -3.31 -3.73
C ILE A 46 2.51 -4.08 -3.73
N TYR A 47 3.30 -3.90 -2.68
CA TYR A 47 4.58 -4.57 -2.49
C TYR A 47 4.57 -5.32 -1.18
N ASN A 48 5.00 -6.59 -1.21
CA ASN A 48 5.37 -7.26 0.01
C ASN A 48 6.79 -6.80 0.40
N VAL A 49 6.87 -6.00 1.47
CA VAL A 49 8.11 -5.49 2.06
C VAL A 49 8.50 -6.24 3.33
N GLY A 50 7.76 -7.30 3.67
CA GLY A 50 8.00 -8.16 4.82
C GLY A 50 9.06 -9.23 4.55
N SER A 51 9.38 -9.99 5.60
CA SER A 51 10.35 -11.09 5.56
C SER A 51 9.76 -12.44 5.16
N SER A 52 8.42 -12.55 5.05
CA SER A 52 7.73 -13.76 4.58
C SER A 52 6.77 -13.45 3.43
N ALA A 53 6.33 -14.50 2.72
CA ALA A 53 5.34 -14.35 1.64
C ALA A 53 4.00 -13.84 2.17
N ALA A 54 3.43 -12.82 1.51
CA ALA A 54 2.06 -12.40 1.72
C ALA A 54 1.12 -13.35 0.98
N LEU A 55 0.18 -13.94 1.71
CA LEU A 55 -0.84 -14.84 1.19
C LEU A 55 -2.21 -14.17 1.29
N ASP A 56 -3.17 -14.61 0.48
CA ASP A 56 -4.55 -14.10 0.50
C ASP A 56 -4.65 -12.57 0.42
N VAL A 57 -3.84 -11.97 -0.47
CA VAL A 57 -3.81 -10.52 -0.65
C VAL A 57 -5.00 -10.07 -1.48
N GLU A 58 -5.88 -9.26 -0.87
CA GLU A 58 -7.04 -8.69 -1.53
C GLU A 58 -6.90 -7.16 -1.68
N LEU A 59 -7.20 -6.66 -2.87
CA LEU A 59 -7.38 -5.24 -3.17
C LEU A 59 -8.87 -4.99 -3.37
N SER A 60 -9.45 -4.06 -2.62
CA SER A 60 -10.81 -3.54 -2.84
C SER A 60 -10.80 -2.02 -2.72
N ASP A 61 -11.38 -1.33 -3.69
CA ASP A 61 -11.52 0.12 -3.67
C ASP A 61 -12.96 0.56 -4.00
N ASP A 62 -13.67 1.00 -2.97
CA ASP A 62 -15.06 1.44 -3.05
C ASP A 62 -15.20 2.96 -3.23
N SER A 63 -14.10 3.66 -3.55
CA SER A 63 -14.11 5.13 -3.71
C SER A 63 -14.80 5.63 -4.99
N PHE A 64 -15.20 4.72 -5.89
CA PHE A 64 -15.76 5.04 -7.20
C PHE A 64 -17.16 4.46 -7.33
N PRO A 65 -18.19 5.19 -6.84
CA PRO A 65 -19.56 4.73 -6.89
C PRO A 65 -20.02 4.54 -8.35
N PRO A 66 -20.75 3.47 -8.66
CA PRO A 66 -21.13 3.12 -10.03
C PRO A 66 -22.12 4.11 -10.68
N GLU A 67 -22.82 4.93 -9.90
CA GLU A 67 -23.67 6.01 -10.38
C GLU A 67 -22.88 7.17 -11.01
N ASP A 68 -21.64 7.41 -10.55
CA ASP A 68 -20.78 8.51 -10.99
C ASP A 68 -19.64 8.03 -11.90
N PHE A 69 -19.18 6.79 -11.72
CA PHE A 69 -18.02 6.23 -12.42
C PHE A 69 -18.33 4.88 -13.07
N GLY A 70 -17.99 4.76 -14.36
CA GLY A 70 -17.95 3.49 -15.07
C GLY A 70 -16.54 2.92 -15.13
N ILE A 71 -16.39 1.60 -14.94
CA ILE A 71 -15.10 0.93 -15.17
C ILE A 71 -14.87 0.81 -16.69
N VAL A 72 -13.89 1.56 -17.20
CA VAL A 72 -13.47 1.49 -18.60
C VAL A 72 -12.54 0.29 -18.82
N SER A 73 -11.60 0.08 -17.90
CA SER A 73 -10.61 -1.01 -17.95
C SER A 73 -10.05 -1.31 -16.56
N GLY A 74 -9.54 -2.54 -16.37
CA GLY A 74 -8.98 -3.02 -15.12
C GLY A 74 -10.04 -3.56 -14.16
N MET A 75 -9.63 -3.76 -12.90
CA MET A 75 -10.47 -4.28 -11.83
C MET A 75 -10.24 -3.46 -10.56
N LEU A 76 -11.32 -3.01 -9.92
CA LEU A 76 -11.29 -2.32 -8.63
C LEU A 76 -11.26 -3.29 -7.44
N ASN A 77 -11.56 -4.57 -7.71
CA ASN A 77 -11.43 -5.65 -6.74
C ASN A 77 -10.62 -6.80 -7.35
N VAL A 78 -9.56 -7.23 -6.68
CA VAL A 78 -8.66 -8.33 -7.10
C VAL A 78 -8.30 -9.16 -5.87
N LYS A 79 -8.33 -10.48 -6.01
CA LYS A 79 -7.99 -11.46 -4.96
C LYS A 79 -6.97 -12.46 -5.48
#